data_AF-A0A8H3WCC0-F1
#
_entry.id   AF-A0A8H3WCC0-F1
#
_cell.length_a   1.000
_cell.length_b   1.000
_cell.length_c   1.000
_cell.angle_alpha   90.00
_cell.angle_beta   90.00
_cell.angle_gamma   90.00
#
_symmetry.space_group_name_H-M   'P 1'
#
loop_
_entity.id
_entity.type
_entity.pdbx_description
1 polymer ?
#
loop_
_entity_poly.entity_id
_entity_poly.type
_entity_poly.pdbx_seq_one_letter_code
_entity_poly.pdbx_strand_id
1 'polypeptide(L)'
;MSALRGLVDKIQRFMAQASDAGPDEYLAGLWRGDLVAQLAWKPPSPSDLEAFMKATNRRNVDHIGDTSTEDMEAWMAVLKERNRQGDWHESRGYVAPTWSWAHLRGPISYLTCLPSTPFVSYANVIDAQTVPVSPDEPTGQLLSGSITLHGHMVGGLDFDSAQGIYEDGTVQDICFLSLEKHGYRWSIEFEPDDVAGLTRRRGCNLTNVFVFLLGTKDFKLDDGEEGVVIGVSKPTEISRRNQEAEVDMLEAWVQALNIARSIPHVLSDVFCRDIDFARWSSYLVLVESLEAKGKYERVGCFDVWGRKDKEVLESLFADSTTGQITIV
;
A
#
# COMPACT_ATOMS: atom_id res chain seq x y z
N MET A 1 -19.02 6.50 17.84
CA MET A 1 -18.15 5.30 17.91
C MET A 1 -17.36 5.28 19.22
N SER A 2 -17.84 4.65 20.30
CA SER A 2 -17.18 4.72 21.63
C SER A 2 -15.99 3.76 21.81
N ALA A 3 -16.01 2.58 21.16
CA ALA A 3 -14.97 1.57 21.33
C ALA A 3 -13.62 1.98 20.71
N LEU A 4 -13.64 2.63 19.55
CA LEU A 4 -12.44 3.06 18.84
C LEU A 4 -11.73 4.21 19.59
N ARG A 5 -12.51 5.15 20.15
CA ARG A 5 -12.00 6.22 21.02
C ARG A 5 -11.23 5.66 22.22
N GLY A 6 -11.79 4.65 22.91
CA GLY A 6 -11.11 4.02 24.04
C GLY A 6 -9.79 3.31 23.68
N LEU A 7 -9.70 2.74 22.47
CA LEU A 7 -8.46 2.15 21.97
C LEU A 7 -7.42 3.22 21.64
N VAL A 8 -7.80 4.28 20.93
CA VAL A 8 -6.94 5.43 20.60
C VAL A 8 -6.39 6.07 21.87
N ASP A 9 -7.24 6.34 22.88
CA ASP A 9 -6.82 6.89 24.17
C ASP A 9 -5.80 5.98 24.88
N LYS A 10 -5.97 4.66 24.78
CA LYS A 10 -5.05 3.69 25.39
C LYS A 10 -3.71 3.66 24.66
N ILE A 11 -3.72 3.70 23.33
CA ILE A 11 -2.51 3.74 22.51
C ILE A 11 -1.75 5.05 22.76
N GLN A 12 -2.43 6.21 22.82
CA GLN A 12 -1.80 7.49 23.18
C GLN A 12 -1.11 7.45 24.54
N ARG A 13 -1.78 6.89 25.56
CA ARG A 13 -1.17 6.74 26.89
C ARG A 13 0.06 5.85 26.85
N PHE A 14 0.03 4.77 26.05
CA PHE A 14 1.17 3.88 25.91
C PHE A 14 2.35 4.56 25.21
N MET A 15 2.10 5.29 24.12
CA MET A 15 3.13 6.02 23.39
C MET A 15 3.73 7.16 24.22
N ALA A 16 2.90 7.90 24.97
CA ALA A 16 3.35 8.96 25.87
C ALA A 16 4.16 8.43 27.07
N GLN A 17 4.03 7.16 27.44
CA GLN A 17 4.88 6.54 28.46
C GLN A 17 6.22 6.05 27.90
N ALA A 18 6.29 5.75 26.61
CA ALA A 18 7.48 5.24 25.94
C ALA A 18 8.40 6.34 25.38
N SER A 19 7.88 7.56 25.22
CA SER A 19 8.60 8.69 24.63
C SER A 19 8.55 9.90 25.56
N ASP A 20 9.68 10.61 25.70
CA ASP A 20 9.72 11.95 26.33
C ASP A 20 9.05 13.03 25.46
N ALA A 21 8.61 12.67 24.24
CA ALA A 21 7.83 13.55 23.38
C ALA A 21 6.39 13.71 23.91
N GLY A 22 5.81 14.88 23.69
CA GLY A 22 4.40 15.15 23.99
C GLY A 22 3.43 14.19 23.30
N PRO A 23 2.13 14.24 23.64
CA PRO A 23 1.13 13.35 23.04
C PRO A 23 1.09 13.52 21.52
N ASP A 24 1.21 12.40 20.80
CA ASP A 24 1.13 12.40 19.33
C ASP A 24 -0.31 12.69 18.85
N GLU A 25 -0.42 13.36 17.71
CA GLU A 25 -1.68 13.79 17.13
C GLU A 25 -2.28 12.69 16.25
N TYR A 26 -3.55 12.38 16.47
CA TYR A 26 -4.30 11.43 15.67
C TYR A 26 -4.90 12.12 14.43
N LEU A 27 -4.63 11.57 13.25
CA LEU A 27 -5.04 12.10 11.95
C LEU A 27 -5.66 11.00 11.11
N ALA A 28 -6.99 10.94 11.10
CA ALA A 28 -7.76 9.99 10.27
C ALA A 28 -7.21 8.55 10.38
N GLY A 29 -7.06 8.00 11.58
CA GLY A 29 -6.56 6.64 11.75
C GLY A 29 -5.04 6.52 11.87
N LEU A 30 -4.27 7.53 11.46
CA LEU A 30 -2.81 7.52 11.51
C LEU A 30 -2.29 8.44 12.62
N TRP A 31 -1.04 8.26 13.04
CA TRP A 31 -0.38 9.15 13.99
C TRP A 31 0.58 10.10 13.29
N ARG A 32 0.59 11.38 13.68
CA ARG A 32 1.41 12.41 13.03
C ARG A 32 2.90 12.11 13.14
N GLY A 33 3.37 11.63 14.29
CA GLY A 33 4.78 11.37 14.57
C GLY A 33 5.40 10.29 13.68
N ASP A 34 4.60 9.38 13.14
CA ASP A 34 5.03 8.28 12.28
C ASP A 34 4.18 8.19 11.00
N LEU A 35 3.73 9.36 10.52
CA LEU A 35 2.73 9.43 9.47
C LEU A 35 3.23 8.81 8.16
N VAL A 36 4.49 9.03 7.76
CA VAL A 36 5.02 8.47 6.51
C VAL A 36 5.08 6.94 6.54
N ALA A 37 5.53 6.35 7.65
CA ALA A 37 5.57 4.89 7.77
C ALA A 37 4.16 4.30 7.79
N GLN A 38 3.23 4.98 8.49
CA GLN A 38 1.84 4.53 8.57
C GLN A 38 1.08 4.67 7.26
N LEU A 39 1.48 5.55 6.35
CA LEU A 39 0.96 5.56 4.98
C LEU A 39 1.33 4.28 4.21
N ALA A 40 2.25 3.45 4.68
CA ALA A 40 2.51 2.14 4.07
C ALA A 40 1.50 1.06 4.50
N TRP A 41 0.37 1.44 5.14
CA TRP A 41 -0.73 0.50 5.45
C TRP A 41 -1.24 -0.18 4.18
N LYS A 42 -1.79 -1.39 4.33
CA LYS A 42 -2.36 -2.17 3.21
C LYS A 42 -3.65 -2.87 3.63
N PRO A 43 -4.55 -3.20 2.69
CA PRO A 43 -5.64 -4.12 2.98
C PRO A 43 -5.06 -5.48 3.44
N PRO A 44 -5.79 -6.23 4.28
CA PRO A 44 -5.37 -7.56 4.70
C PRO A 44 -5.30 -8.47 3.49
N SER A 45 -4.18 -9.19 3.35
CA SER A 45 -4.06 -10.24 2.36
C SER A 45 -5.05 -11.39 2.65
N PRO A 46 -5.35 -12.27 1.68
CA PRO A 46 -6.14 -13.47 1.94
C PRO A 46 -5.57 -14.32 3.09
N SER A 47 -4.23 -14.39 3.22
CA SER A 47 -3.58 -15.11 4.32
C SER A 47 -3.75 -14.39 5.67
N ASP A 48 -3.68 -13.05 5.70
CA ASP A 48 -3.93 -12.26 6.91
C ASP A 48 -5.38 -12.46 7.38
N LEU A 49 -6.31 -12.52 6.42
CA LEU A 49 -7.70 -12.80 6.70
C LEU A 49 -7.86 -14.22 7.26
N GLU A 50 -7.26 -15.24 6.63
CA GLU A 50 -7.31 -16.62 7.12
C GLU A 50 -6.70 -16.75 8.54
N ALA A 51 -5.55 -16.12 8.78
CA ALA A 51 -4.89 -16.10 10.08
C ALA A 51 -5.74 -15.38 11.14
N PHE A 52 -6.36 -14.26 10.78
CA PHE A 52 -7.31 -13.55 11.63
C PHE A 52 -8.51 -14.44 11.97
N MET A 53 -9.12 -15.10 10.97
CA MET A 53 -10.25 -16.02 11.18
C MET A 53 -9.87 -17.17 12.12
N LYS A 54 -8.69 -17.77 11.94
CA LYS A 54 -8.15 -18.78 12.86
C LYS A 54 -7.99 -18.23 14.28
N ALA A 55 -7.58 -16.98 14.44
CA ALA A 55 -7.38 -16.35 15.74
C ALA A 55 -8.71 -15.97 16.44
N THR A 56 -9.71 -15.50 15.69
CA THR A 56 -11.00 -15.08 16.24
C THR A 56 -11.97 -16.24 16.48
N ASN A 57 -11.94 -17.29 15.65
CA ASN A 57 -12.77 -18.48 15.85
C ASN A 57 -12.31 -19.34 17.04
N ARG A 58 -11.05 -19.20 17.50
CA ARG A 58 -10.54 -19.89 18.71
C ARG A 58 -11.28 -19.56 20.01
N ARG A 59 -12.13 -18.52 20.04
CA ARG A 59 -12.95 -18.24 21.23
C ARG A 59 -14.23 -19.07 21.33
N ASN A 60 -14.65 -19.79 20.28
CA ASN A 60 -15.92 -20.51 20.26
C ASN A 60 -15.86 -21.96 19.74
N VAL A 61 -14.68 -22.51 19.43
CA VAL A 61 -14.59 -23.86 18.86
C VAL A 61 -13.70 -24.74 19.73
N ASP A 62 -14.33 -25.66 20.48
CA ASP A 62 -13.66 -26.71 21.28
C ASP A 62 -12.95 -27.78 20.40
N HIS A 63 -13.01 -27.65 19.07
CA HIS A 63 -12.41 -28.57 18.11
C HIS A 63 -11.53 -27.83 17.10
N ILE A 64 -10.22 -27.87 17.33
CA ILE A 64 -9.20 -27.41 16.38
C ILE A 64 -9.07 -28.48 15.30
N GLY A 65 -9.82 -28.34 14.22
CA GLY A 65 -9.72 -29.27 13.09
C GLY A 65 -10.94 -29.24 12.19
N ASP A 66 -11.22 -28.08 11.58
CA ASP A 66 -11.83 -27.93 10.26
C ASP A 66 -12.18 -26.45 10.09
N THR A 67 -11.31 -25.66 9.48
CA THR A 67 -11.73 -24.41 8.85
C THR A 67 -12.44 -24.82 7.56
N SER A 68 -13.75 -25.06 7.65
CA SER A 68 -14.55 -25.41 6.47
C SER A 68 -14.58 -24.20 5.53
N THR A 69 -14.59 -24.47 4.22
CA THR A 69 -14.78 -23.49 3.15
C THR A 69 -16.05 -22.64 3.38
N GLU A 70 -17.02 -23.19 4.11
CA GLU A 70 -18.29 -22.54 4.48
C GLU A 70 -18.09 -21.32 5.39
N ASP A 71 -17.09 -21.32 6.29
CA ASP A 71 -16.79 -20.16 7.15
C ASP A 71 -16.22 -18.98 6.35
N MET A 72 -15.38 -19.29 5.35
CA MET A 72 -14.84 -18.28 4.43
C MET A 72 -15.95 -17.72 3.54
N GLU A 73 -16.82 -18.56 2.99
CA GLU A 73 -17.97 -18.13 2.20
C GLU A 73 -18.96 -17.29 3.01
N ALA A 74 -19.28 -17.70 4.24
CA ALA A 74 -20.15 -16.93 5.13
C ALA A 74 -19.55 -15.56 5.48
N TRP A 75 -18.24 -15.49 5.73
CA TRP A 75 -17.58 -14.21 6.00
C TRP A 75 -17.46 -13.34 4.74
N MET A 76 -17.16 -13.92 3.58
CA MET A 76 -17.20 -13.21 2.30
C MET A 76 -18.61 -12.70 2.01
N ALA A 77 -19.66 -13.44 2.41
CA ALA A 77 -21.03 -12.98 2.37
C ALA A 77 -21.29 -11.84 3.37
N VAL A 78 -20.72 -11.87 4.58
CA VAL A 78 -20.78 -10.75 5.55
C VAL A 78 -20.05 -9.52 5.03
N LEU A 79 -18.86 -9.66 4.44
CA LEU A 79 -18.13 -8.56 3.80
C LEU A 79 -18.92 -8.02 2.61
N LYS A 80 -19.47 -8.90 1.77
CA LYS A 80 -20.32 -8.53 0.63
C LYS A 80 -21.61 -7.85 1.07
N GLU A 81 -22.23 -8.28 2.17
CA GLU A 81 -23.44 -7.68 2.75
C GLU A 81 -23.13 -6.35 3.43
N ARG A 82 -22.03 -6.24 4.18
CA ARG A 82 -21.52 -4.99 4.75
C ARG A 82 -21.16 -3.99 3.65
N ASN A 83 -20.64 -4.47 2.53
CA ASN A 83 -20.40 -3.69 1.32
C ASN A 83 -21.71 -3.38 0.55
N ARG A 84 -22.81 -4.10 0.82
CA ARG A 84 -24.16 -3.91 0.25
C ARG A 84 -25.02 -2.93 1.04
N GLN A 85 -24.80 -2.77 2.35
CA GLN A 85 -25.70 -1.99 3.21
C GLN A 85 -25.75 -0.51 2.82
N GLY A 86 -26.91 -0.12 2.30
CA GLY A 86 -27.30 1.25 1.92
C GLY A 86 -27.62 2.19 3.09
N ASP A 87 -27.16 1.93 4.31
CA ASP A 87 -27.42 2.82 5.46
C ASP A 87 -26.56 4.11 5.44
N TRP A 88 -25.56 4.18 4.57
CA TRP A 88 -24.67 5.35 4.45
C TRP A 88 -25.27 6.54 3.68
N HIS A 89 -26.48 6.39 3.14
CA HIS A 89 -27.14 7.42 2.32
C HIS A 89 -27.38 8.75 3.06
N GLU A 90 -27.31 8.79 4.39
CA GLU A 90 -27.36 10.04 5.16
C GLU A 90 -26.06 10.87 5.09
N SER A 91 -24.92 10.26 4.71
CA SER A 91 -23.59 10.91 4.69
C SER A 91 -23.00 11.20 3.30
N ARG A 92 -23.71 10.86 2.22
CA ARG A 92 -23.14 10.78 0.85
C ARG A 92 -21.93 9.82 0.71
N GLY A 93 -21.56 9.09 1.76
CA GLY A 93 -20.58 7.98 1.70
C GLY A 93 -19.11 8.35 1.95
N TYR A 94 -18.77 9.61 2.26
CA TYR A 94 -17.40 9.99 2.65
C TYR A 94 -17.19 9.77 4.15
N VAL A 95 -16.15 9.01 4.53
CA VAL A 95 -15.83 8.71 5.93
C VAL A 95 -14.47 9.29 6.34
N ALA A 96 -13.47 9.06 5.50
CA ALA A 96 -12.10 9.48 5.70
C ALA A 96 -11.43 9.68 4.32
N PRO A 97 -10.34 10.46 4.26
CA PRO A 97 -9.60 10.68 3.02
C PRO A 97 -8.90 9.40 2.54
N THR A 98 -8.59 9.27 1.25
CA THR A 98 -8.11 7.98 0.69
C THR A 98 -6.76 7.53 1.25
N TRP A 99 -5.95 8.45 1.80
CA TRP A 99 -4.70 8.12 2.48
C TRP A 99 -4.89 7.49 3.86
N SER A 100 -6.10 7.52 4.41
CA SER A 100 -6.45 6.90 5.68
C SER A 100 -6.90 5.46 5.49
N TRP A 101 -6.41 4.54 6.33
CA TRP A 101 -6.96 3.17 6.34
C TRP A 101 -8.45 3.15 6.73
N ALA A 102 -8.94 4.20 7.41
CA ALA A 102 -10.35 4.32 7.78
C ALA A 102 -11.25 4.65 6.56
N HIS A 103 -10.65 4.94 5.40
CA HIS A 103 -11.37 5.02 4.13
C HIS A 103 -11.86 3.65 3.66
N LEU A 104 -11.14 2.59 4.01
CA LEU A 104 -11.47 1.25 3.57
C LEU A 104 -12.74 0.71 4.21
N ARG A 105 -13.52 0.01 3.39
CA ARG A 105 -14.65 -0.80 3.83
C ARG A 105 -14.20 -2.21 4.21
N GLY A 106 -13.16 -2.33 5.02
CA GLY A 106 -12.52 -3.62 5.30
C GLY A 106 -12.17 -3.83 6.77
N PRO A 107 -11.83 -5.08 7.16
CA PRO A 107 -10.80 -5.24 8.16
C PRO A 107 -9.50 -4.60 7.65
N ILE A 108 -8.63 -4.20 8.57
CA ILE A 108 -7.28 -3.73 8.28
C ILE A 108 -6.30 -4.62 9.03
N SER A 109 -5.18 -4.96 8.40
CA SER A 109 -4.13 -5.73 9.06
C SER A 109 -3.22 -4.76 9.81
N TYR A 110 -3.53 -4.45 11.07
CA TYR A 110 -2.77 -3.48 11.87
C TYR A 110 -1.31 -3.92 12.12
N LEU A 111 -1.03 -5.23 12.03
CA LEU A 111 0.31 -5.79 12.19
C LEU A 111 1.27 -5.36 11.05
N THR A 112 0.74 -4.99 9.88
CA THR A 112 1.55 -4.43 8.78
C THR A 112 2.05 -3.00 9.07
N CYS A 113 1.34 -2.28 9.95
CA CYS A 113 1.55 -0.86 10.21
C CYS A 113 2.54 -0.58 11.36
N LEU A 114 2.88 -1.59 12.17
CA LEU A 114 3.80 -1.47 13.31
C LEU A 114 5.04 -2.33 13.07
N PRO A 115 6.09 -1.82 12.41
CA PRO A 115 7.30 -2.61 12.22
C PRO A 115 8.10 -2.71 13.53
N SER A 116 8.74 -3.86 13.73
CA SER A 116 9.77 -4.09 14.76
C SER A 116 11.10 -3.40 14.44
N THR A 117 11.27 -2.89 13.22
CA THR A 117 12.47 -2.23 12.72
C THR A 117 12.19 -0.78 12.34
N PRO A 118 13.17 0.13 12.48
CA PRO A 118 12.98 1.54 12.17
C PRO A 118 12.67 1.75 10.68
N PHE A 119 11.64 2.54 10.40
CA PHE A 119 11.31 2.99 9.06
C PHE A 119 12.19 4.19 8.68
N VAL A 120 12.95 4.06 7.59
CA VAL A 120 13.76 5.16 7.05
C VAL A 120 12.90 5.90 6.02
N SER A 121 12.46 7.10 6.37
CA SER A 121 11.60 7.91 5.50
C SER A 121 12.40 8.53 4.36
N TYR A 122 11.89 8.41 3.13
CA TYR A 122 12.36 9.11 1.93
C TYR A 122 11.35 10.17 1.44
N ALA A 123 10.30 10.40 2.23
CA ALA A 123 9.33 11.45 2.03
C ALA A 123 9.23 12.35 3.27
N ASN A 124 8.89 13.61 3.05
CA ASN A 124 8.66 14.59 4.11
C ASN A 124 7.19 14.99 4.13
N VAL A 125 6.56 14.96 5.31
CA VAL A 125 5.24 15.55 5.49
C VAL A 125 5.40 17.07 5.54
N ILE A 126 4.79 17.76 4.59
CA ILE A 126 4.77 19.23 4.54
C ILE A 126 3.57 19.77 5.33
N ASP A 127 2.41 19.13 5.15
CA ASP A 127 1.17 19.49 5.85
C ASP A 127 0.28 18.26 5.98
N ALA A 128 -0.51 18.19 7.05
CA ALA A 128 -1.49 17.13 7.24
C ALA A 128 -2.63 17.65 8.11
N GLN A 129 -3.85 17.61 7.58
CA GLN A 129 -5.02 18.21 8.19
C GLN A 129 -6.24 17.31 8.02
N THR A 130 -7.12 17.34 9.01
CA THR A 130 -8.41 16.66 9.01
C THR A 130 -9.46 17.61 9.57
N VAL A 131 -10.69 17.49 9.09
CA VAL A 131 -11.84 18.24 9.59
C VAL A 131 -12.88 17.23 10.03
N PRO A 132 -13.09 17.00 11.33
CA PRO A 132 -14.11 16.06 11.80
C PRO A 132 -15.52 16.61 11.56
N VAL A 133 -16.50 15.73 11.36
CA VAL A 133 -17.93 16.09 11.34
C VAL A 133 -18.36 16.65 12.69
N SER A 134 -17.86 16.06 13.77
CA SER A 134 -18.10 16.50 15.14
C SER A 134 -16.78 16.81 15.83
N PRO A 135 -16.54 18.05 16.31
CA PRO A 135 -15.34 18.41 17.06
C PRO A 135 -15.14 17.57 18.34
N ASP A 136 -16.22 17.06 18.93
CA ASP A 136 -16.19 16.23 20.14
C ASP A 136 -15.83 14.75 19.86
N GLU A 137 -15.79 14.37 18.58
CA GLU A 137 -15.43 13.04 18.09
C GLU A 137 -14.28 13.11 17.06
N PRO A 138 -13.04 13.45 17.47
CA PRO A 138 -11.90 13.58 16.55
C PRO A 138 -11.50 12.25 15.88
N THR A 139 -11.91 11.11 16.44
CA THR A 139 -11.74 9.77 15.86
C THR A 139 -12.97 9.30 15.07
N GLY A 140 -13.95 10.18 14.88
CA GLY A 140 -15.20 9.91 14.20
C GLY A 140 -15.09 10.12 12.69
N GLN A 141 -16.25 10.31 12.06
CA GLN A 141 -16.34 10.64 10.65
C GLN A 141 -15.71 12.01 10.35
N LEU A 142 -15.08 12.14 9.19
CA LEU A 142 -14.49 13.38 8.71
C LEU A 142 -15.36 14.03 7.63
N LEU A 143 -15.31 15.36 7.54
CA LEU A 143 -15.82 16.16 6.42
C LEU A 143 -14.80 16.26 5.29
N SER A 144 -13.52 16.32 5.64
CA SER A 144 -12.41 16.37 4.70
C SER A 144 -11.10 15.99 5.39
N GLY A 145 -10.11 15.60 4.62
CA GLY A 145 -8.73 15.50 5.08
C GLY A 145 -7.77 15.62 3.92
N SER A 146 -6.55 16.06 4.19
CA SER A 146 -5.51 16.13 3.18
C SER A 146 -4.14 15.98 3.82
N ILE A 147 -3.23 15.38 3.07
CA ILE A 147 -1.83 15.29 3.41
C ILE A 147 -0.99 15.75 2.23
N THR A 148 -0.02 16.61 2.47
CA THR A 148 0.95 17.05 1.46
C THR A 148 2.30 16.45 1.78
N LEU A 149 2.83 15.68 0.84
CA LEU A 149 4.15 15.04 0.93
C LEU A 149 5.11 15.68 -0.04
N HIS A 150 6.39 15.67 0.29
CA HIS A 150 7.49 15.99 -0.62
C HIS A 150 8.44 14.81 -0.72
N GLY A 151 8.73 14.34 -1.93
CA GLY A 151 9.55 13.15 -2.14
C GLY A 151 9.75 12.80 -3.60
N HIS A 152 10.33 11.63 -3.86
CA HIS A 152 10.57 11.12 -5.20
C HIS A 152 9.35 10.41 -5.78
N MET A 153 9.00 10.74 -7.01
CA MET A 153 7.90 10.12 -7.73
C MET A 153 8.20 9.92 -9.22
N VAL A 154 7.56 8.90 -9.77
CA VAL A 154 7.50 8.61 -11.20
C VAL A 154 6.04 8.74 -11.63
N GLY A 155 5.77 9.59 -12.62
CA GLY A 155 4.44 9.81 -13.17
C GLY A 155 4.34 9.31 -14.61
N GLY A 156 3.11 9.28 -15.13
CA GLY A 156 2.85 8.86 -16.50
C GLY A 156 2.72 7.35 -16.66
N LEU A 157 2.48 6.61 -15.57
CA LEU A 157 2.18 5.19 -15.65
C LEU A 157 0.73 4.98 -16.10
N ASP A 158 0.50 3.89 -16.80
CA ASP A 158 -0.83 3.38 -17.12
C ASP A 158 -1.20 2.28 -16.12
N PHE A 159 -2.43 2.30 -15.64
CA PHE A 159 -3.01 1.25 -14.82
C PHE A 159 -4.01 0.47 -15.66
N ASP A 160 -3.92 -0.86 -15.60
CA ASP A 160 -4.86 -1.77 -16.24
C ASP A 160 -5.35 -2.82 -15.22
N SER A 161 -6.66 -3.04 -15.13
CA SER A 161 -7.26 -4.15 -14.38
C SER A 161 -7.91 -5.15 -15.33
N ALA A 162 -7.56 -6.43 -15.21
CA ALA A 162 -8.15 -7.52 -15.96
C ALA A 162 -8.59 -8.65 -15.03
N GLN A 163 -9.56 -9.46 -15.45
CA GLN A 163 -9.95 -10.66 -14.72
C GLN A 163 -9.13 -11.86 -15.22
N GLY A 164 -8.28 -12.40 -14.35
CA GLY A 164 -7.61 -13.67 -14.56
C GLY A 164 -8.51 -14.81 -14.12
N ILE A 165 -8.56 -15.87 -14.93
CA ILE A 165 -9.21 -17.14 -14.57
C ILE A 165 -8.09 -18.15 -14.36
N TYR A 166 -7.96 -18.67 -13.14
CA TYR A 166 -6.94 -19.65 -12.76
C TYR A 166 -7.39 -21.08 -13.11
N GLU A 167 -6.45 -22.03 -13.09
CA GLU A 167 -6.70 -23.43 -13.46
C GLU A 167 -7.75 -24.11 -12.58
N ASP A 168 -7.92 -23.65 -11.35
CA ASP A 168 -8.93 -24.12 -10.40
C ASP A 168 -10.32 -23.46 -10.61
N GLY A 169 -10.44 -22.59 -11.63
CA GLY A 169 -11.66 -21.85 -11.95
C GLY A 169 -11.84 -20.57 -11.12
N THR A 170 -10.92 -20.25 -10.21
CA THR A 170 -10.98 -19.01 -9.43
C THR A 170 -10.79 -17.81 -10.33
N VAL A 171 -11.60 -16.77 -10.13
CA VAL A 171 -11.47 -15.50 -10.86
C VAL A 171 -10.87 -14.48 -9.91
N GLN A 172 -9.74 -13.89 -10.29
CA GLN A 172 -9.10 -12.81 -9.55
C GLN A 172 -8.91 -11.60 -10.45
N ASP A 173 -9.10 -10.40 -9.89
CA ASP A 173 -8.70 -9.19 -10.57
C ASP A 173 -7.17 -9.09 -10.51
N ILE A 174 -6.53 -9.02 -11.67
CA ILE A 174 -5.10 -8.79 -11.83
C ILE A 174 -4.92 -7.34 -12.27
N CYS A 175 -4.14 -6.59 -11.50
CA CYS A 175 -3.93 -5.17 -11.73
C CYS A 175 -2.46 -4.88 -12.01
N PHE A 176 -2.19 -4.13 -13.08
CA PHE A 176 -0.84 -3.80 -13.52
C PHE A 176 -0.66 -2.29 -13.57
N LEU A 177 0.52 -1.84 -13.16
CA LEU A 177 1.08 -0.55 -13.57
C LEU A 177 2.07 -0.81 -14.69
N SER A 178 1.97 -0.05 -15.77
CA SER A 178 2.94 -0.10 -16.85
C SER A 178 3.44 1.28 -17.25
N LEU A 179 4.69 1.33 -17.70
CA LEU A 179 5.29 2.52 -18.27
C LEU A 179 6.06 2.09 -19.51
N GLU A 180 5.89 2.81 -20.61
CA GLU A 180 6.71 2.62 -21.81
C GLU A 180 7.60 3.84 -22.01
N LYS A 181 8.92 3.62 -21.97
CA LYS A 181 9.91 4.69 -22.12
C LYS A 181 11.23 4.12 -22.63
N HIS A 182 11.86 4.85 -23.55
CA HIS A 182 13.19 4.50 -24.05
C HIS A 182 13.29 3.09 -24.67
N GLY A 183 12.20 2.57 -25.27
CA GLY A 183 12.17 1.23 -25.87
C GLY A 183 11.97 0.08 -24.86
N TYR A 184 11.75 0.42 -23.58
CA TYR A 184 11.45 -0.53 -22.52
C TYR A 184 10.02 -0.37 -22.05
N ARG A 185 9.42 -1.51 -21.66
CA ARG A 185 8.18 -1.55 -20.89
C ARG A 185 8.47 -2.08 -19.49
N TRP A 186 8.14 -1.26 -18.48
CA TRP A 186 8.06 -1.70 -17.09
C TRP A 186 6.64 -2.19 -16.83
N SER A 187 6.52 -3.26 -16.04
CA SER A 187 5.25 -3.80 -15.58
C SER A 187 5.36 -4.19 -14.12
N ILE A 188 4.43 -3.73 -13.28
CA ILE A 188 4.34 -4.02 -11.85
C ILE A 188 2.92 -4.52 -11.58
N GLU A 189 2.79 -5.79 -11.20
CA GLU A 189 1.53 -6.33 -10.71
C GLU A 189 1.38 -5.98 -9.23
N PHE A 190 0.27 -5.36 -8.83
CA PHE A 190 0.01 -5.04 -7.42
C PHE A 190 -1.48 -5.13 -7.10
N GLU A 191 -1.81 -5.13 -5.81
CA GLU A 191 -3.18 -5.16 -5.31
C GLU A 191 -3.64 -3.75 -4.88
N PRO A 192 -4.57 -3.10 -5.61
CA PRO A 192 -5.20 -1.86 -5.17
C PRO A 192 -5.98 -2.00 -3.86
N ASP A 193 -6.13 -0.89 -3.14
CA ASP A 193 -6.87 -0.80 -1.88
C ASP A 193 -8.35 -1.21 -2.04
N ASP A 194 -8.98 -0.86 -3.17
CA ASP A 194 -10.37 -1.22 -3.54
C ASP A 194 -10.51 -1.30 -5.06
N VAL A 195 -10.16 -2.45 -5.65
CA VAL A 195 -10.22 -2.69 -7.10
C VAL A 195 -11.63 -2.43 -7.63
N ALA A 196 -12.66 -2.99 -6.99
CA ALA A 196 -14.04 -2.87 -7.44
C ALA A 196 -14.54 -1.42 -7.43
N GLY A 197 -14.18 -0.65 -6.39
CA GLY A 197 -14.51 0.77 -6.29
C GLY A 197 -13.72 1.64 -7.26
N LEU A 198 -12.46 1.29 -7.54
CA LEU A 198 -11.64 1.94 -8.55
C LEU A 198 -12.23 1.74 -9.95
N THR A 199 -12.46 0.49 -10.35
CA THR A 199 -13.00 0.12 -11.67
C THR A 199 -14.39 0.70 -11.89
N ARG A 200 -15.25 0.72 -10.86
CA ARG A 200 -16.58 1.33 -10.96
C ARG A 200 -16.53 2.84 -11.18
N ARG A 201 -15.61 3.55 -10.51
CA ARG A 201 -15.53 5.01 -10.55
C ARG A 201 -14.76 5.52 -11.76
N ARG A 202 -13.71 4.80 -12.17
CA ARG A 202 -12.72 5.30 -13.14
C ARG A 202 -12.54 4.40 -14.36
N GLY A 203 -13.15 3.21 -14.38
CA GLY A 203 -12.95 2.21 -15.42
C GLY A 203 -11.73 1.33 -15.18
N CYS A 204 -11.49 0.39 -16.10
CA CYS A 204 -10.40 -0.59 -15.98
C CYS A 204 -9.03 -0.04 -16.38
N ASN A 205 -9.00 1.11 -17.07
CA ASN A 205 -7.77 1.65 -17.66
C ASN A 205 -7.61 3.11 -17.21
N LEU A 206 -6.53 3.41 -16.49
CA LEU A 206 -6.19 4.76 -16.05
C LEU A 206 -4.86 5.17 -16.66
N THR A 207 -4.72 6.43 -17.02
CA THR A 207 -3.46 6.99 -17.48
C THR A 207 -2.96 8.02 -16.49
N ASN A 208 -1.67 8.36 -16.57
CA ASN A 208 -1.03 9.36 -15.69
C ASN A 208 -1.09 9.01 -14.20
N VAL A 209 -0.96 7.72 -13.88
CA VAL A 209 -0.78 7.23 -12.51
C VAL A 209 0.63 7.60 -12.02
N PHE A 210 0.74 7.88 -10.73
CA PHE A 210 1.98 8.20 -10.04
C PHE A 210 2.36 7.10 -9.07
N VAL A 211 3.65 6.77 -9.04
CA VAL A 211 4.27 5.94 -8.01
C VAL A 211 5.17 6.83 -7.17
N PHE A 212 4.93 6.89 -5.86
CA PHE A 212 5.61 7.77 -4.92
C PHE A 212 6.35 6.95 -3.87
N LEU A 213 7.67 7.15 -3.73
CA LEU A 213 8.49 6.43 -2.74
C LEU A 213 8.25 6.99 -1.33
N LEU A 214 7.81 6.14 -0.41
CA LEU A 214 7.61 6.52 0.99
C LEU A 214 8.89 6.37 1.81
N GLY A 215 9.47 5.18 1.78
CA GLY A 215 10.52 4.84 2.71
C GLY A 215 11.03 3.41 2.58
N THR A 216 11.97 3.05 3.45
CA THR A 216 12.52 1.70 3.51
C THR A 216 12.51 1.11 4.92
N LYS A 217 12.51 -0.22 5.00
CA LYS A 217 12.73 -1.00 6.22
C LYS A 217 13.81 -2.04 5.97
N ASP A 218 14.70 -2.23 6.93
CA ASP A 218 15.72 -3.27 6.86
C ASP A 218 15.37 -4.40 7.81
N PHE A 219 15.45 -5.63 7.30
CA PHE A 219 15.25 -6.85 8.07
C PHE A 219 16.52 -7.68 8.04
N LYS A 220 16.95 -8.15 9.22
CA LYS A 220 17.96 -9.19 9.29
C LYS A 220 17.32 -10.50 8.86
N LEU A 221 17.93 -11.16 7.88
CA LEU A 221 17.58 -12.52 7.53
C LEU A 221 18.42 -13.45 8.41
N ASP A 222 17.81 -14.45 9.02
CA ASP A 222 18.55 -15.52 9.68
C ASP A 222 19.16 -16.45 8.61
N ASP A 223 20.37 -16.96 8.88
CA ASP A 223 21.10 -17.82 7.95
C ASP A 223 20.25 -19.03 7.51
N GLY A 224 19.91 -19.07 6.22
CA GLY A 224 19.17 -20.18 5.62
C GLY A 224 17.63 -20.05 5.65
N GLU A 225 17.08 -18.96 6.20
CA GLU A 225 15.65 -18.68 6.02
C GLU A 225 15.42 -17.93 4.71
N GLU A 226 14.73 -18.56 3.76
CA GLU A 226 13.93 -17.85 2.75
C GLU A 226 12.70 -17.26 3.47
N GLY A 227 12.96 -16.34 4.41
CA GLY A 227 12.01 -15.92 5.43
C GLY A 227 10.74 -15.33 4.81
N VAL A 228 9.62 -16.02 4.99
CA VAL A 228 8.30 -15.42 4.87
C VAL A 228 8.14 -14.46 6.04
N VAL A 229 8.44 -13.19 5.80
CA VAL A 229 8.22 -12.17 6.81
C VAL A 229 6.74 -11.80 6.79
N ILE A 230 6.06 -12.10 7.90
CA ILE A 230 4.61 -11.90 8.05
C ILE A 230 4.27 -10.40 7.97
N GLY A 231 3.19 -10.08 7.27
CA GLY A 231 2.61 -8.72 7.20
C GLY A 231 3.12 -7.87 6.03
N VAL A 232 3.65 -8.52 4.99
CA VAL A 232 4.46 -7.85 3.97
C VAL A 232 4.06 -8.38 2.63
N SER A 233 3.39 -7.53 1.86
CA SER A 233 3.01 -7.85 0.50
C SER A 233 4.04 -7.30 -0.48
N LYS A 234 4.62 -8.20 -1.27
CA LYS A 234 5.34 -7.85 -2.48
C LYS A 234 4.38 -7.79 -3.67
N PRO A 235 4.63 -6.96 -4.68
CA PRO A 235 4.14 -7.18 -6.04
C PRO A 235 4.27 -8.65 -6.40
N THR A 236 3.23 -9.20 -7.01
CA THR A 236 3.23 -10.59 -7.48
C THR A 236 4.32 -10.79 -8.54
N GLU A 237 4.42 -9.83 -9.47
CA GLU A 237 5.37 -9.84 -10.56
C GLU A 237 5.88 -8.43 -10.83
N ILE A 238 7.19 -8.30 -11.01
CA ILE A 238 7.83 -7.09 -11.53
C ILE A 238 8.71 -7.48 -12.70
N SER A 239 8.53 -6.82 -13.84
CA SER A 239 9.31 -7.12 -15.04
C SER A 239 9.67 -5.88 -15.84
N ARG A 240 10.77 -6.01 -16.59
CA ARG A 240 11.25 -5.04 -17.58
C ARG A 240 11.52 -5.81 -18.88
N ARG A 241 10.85 -5.44 -19.97
CA ARG A 241 11.04 -6.08 -21.28
C ARG A 241 11.53 -5.06 -22.30
N ASN A 242 12.51 -5.46 -23.12
CA ASN A 242 12.94 -4.71 -24.29
C ASN A 242 11.99 -5.03 -25.45
N GLN A 243 11.42 -4.01 -26.10
CA GLN A 243 10.47 -4.21 -27.20
C GLN A 243 11.12 -4.78 -28.48
N GLU A 244 12.42 -4.55 -28.69
CA GLU A 244 13.13 -4.99 -29.91
C GLU A 244 13.73 -6.39 -29.79
N ALA A 245 13.78 -6.96 -28.59
CA ALA A 245 14.34 -8.29 -28.35
C ALA A 245 13.31 -9.38 -28.65
N GLU A 246 12.94 -9.55 -29.92
CA GLU A 246 12.44 -10.83 -30.38
C GLU A 246 13.62 -11.83 -30.41
N VAL A 247 13.58 -12.81 -29.49
CA VAL A 247 14.15 -14.18 -29.64
C VAL A 247 15.52 -14.54 -29.01
N ASP A 248 16.41 -13.66 -28.52
CA ASP A 248 17.65 -14.13 -27.84
C ASP A 248 17.76 -13.74 -26.35
N MET A 249 17.33 -14.66 -25.49
CA MET A 249 16.99 -14.41 -24.07
C MET A 249 18.17 -14.23 -23.09
N LEU A 250 19.43 -14.40 -23.48
CA LEU A 250 20.55 -14.41 -22.51
C LEU A 250 21.61 -13.30 -22.69
N GLU A 251 21.93 -12.89 -23.92
CA GLU A 251 22.96 -11.84 -24.16
C GLU A 251 22.40 -10.41 -24.08
N ALA A 252 21.11 -10.21 -24.36
CA ALA A 252 20.45 -8.91 -24.25
C ALA A 252 20.35 -8.40 -22.79
N TRP A 253 20.36 -9.29 -21.80
CA TRP A 253 20.28 -8.93 -20.37
C TRP A 253 21.47 -8.12 -19.88
N VAL A 254 22.68 -8.42 -20.38
CA VAL A 254 23.92 -7.77 -19.94
C VAL A 254 24.10 -6.41 -20.62
N GLN A 255 23.64 -6.24 -21.86
CA GLN A 255 23.73 -4.96 -22.58
C GLN A 255 22.58 -3.99 -22.27
N ALA A 256 21.37 -4.47 -21.94
CA ALA A 256 20.23 -3.63 -21.56
C ALA A 256 20.38 -2.95 -20.18
N LEU A 257 21.31 -3.42 -19.33
CA LEU A 257 21.66 -2.77 -18.06
C LEU A 257 22.54 -1.52 -18.22
N ASN A 258 23.05 -1.24 -19.43
CA ASN A 258 23.93 -0.09 -19.71
C ASN A 258 23.22 1.23 -20.07
N ILE A 259 21.89 1.33 -19.91
CA ILE A 259 21.26 2.65 -19.78
C ILE A 259 21.53 3.15 -18.36
N ALA A 260 22.80 3.42 -18.08
CA ALA A 260 23.30 3.94 -16.82
C ALA A 260 22.92 5.41 -16.70
N ARG A 261 21.63 5.70 -16.52
CA ARG A 261 21.28 6.91 -15.78
C ARG A 261 21.63 6.61 -14.34
N SER A 262 22.60 7.38 -13.81
CA SER A 262 22.92 7.35 -12.40
C SER A 262 21.65 7.69 -11.64
N ILE A 263 21.20 6.77 -10.80
CA ILE A 263 20.10 7.04 -9.88
C ILE A 263 20.43 8.30 -9.05
N PRO A 264 19.45 9.16 -8.71
CA PRO A 264 19.71 10.28 -7.81
C PRO A 264 20.47 9.80 -6.56
N HIS A 265 21.55 10.49 -6.20
CA HIS A 265 22.43 10.06 -5.10
C HIS A 265 21.66 9.84 -3.79
N VAL A 266 20.61 10.63 -3.53
CA VAL A 266 19.76 10.45 -2.34
C VAL A 266 19.03 9.11 -2.30
N LEU A 267 18.86 8.44 -3.45
CA LEU A 267 18.23 7.12 -3.55
C LEU A 267 19.25 5.98 -3.63
N SER A 268 20.57 6.25 -3.64
CA SER A 268 21.58 5.17 -3.72
C SER A 268 21.40 4.14 -2.61
N ASP A 269 21.00 4.61 -1.43
CA ASP A 269 20.80 3.77 -0.27
C ASP A 269 19.55 2.90 -0.44
N VAL A 270 18.45 3.43 -0.98
CA VAL A 270 17.22 2.66 -1.25
C VAL A 270 17.51 1.40 -2.06
N PHE A 271 18.36 1.54 -3.08
CA PHE A 271 18.69 0.48 -4.04
C PHE A 271 20.03 -0.19 -3.75
N CYS A 272 20.62 0.07 -2.58
CA CYS A 272 21.88 -0.56 -2.18
C CYS A 272 21.73 -2.08 -2.11
N ARG A 273 22.72 -2.77 -2.67
CA ARG A 273 22.83 -4.23 -2.67
C ARG A 273 23.58 -4.67 -1.42
N ASP A 274 22.94 -4.49 -0.27
CA ASP A 274 23.43 -5.10 0.97
C ASP A 274 23.06 -6.59 0.96
N ILE A 275 24.04 -7.45 1.27
CA ILE A 275 23.86 -8.89 1.35
C ILE A 275 23.42 -9.33 2.75
N ASP A 276 23.67 -8.51 3.77
CA ASP A 276 23.42 -8.86 5.18
C ASP A 276 21.98 -8.50 5.61
N PHE A 277 21.30 -7.64 4.85
CA PHE A 277 19.96 -7.16 5.17
C PHE A 277 19.01 -7.21 3.97
N ALA A 278 17.80 -7.75 4.20
CA ALA A 278 16.70 -7.57 3.27
C ALA A 278 16.14 -6.15 3.44
N ARG A 279 16.59 -5.23 2.57
CA ARG A 279 15.99 -3.89 2.46
C ARG A 279 14.72 -3.91 1.62
N TRP A 280 13.66 -3.37 2.18
CA TRP A 280 12.35 -3.26 1.56
C TRP A 280 11.98 -1.81 1.34
N SER A 281 11.33 -1.53 0.23
CA SER A 281 10.95 -0.16 -0.13
C SER A 281 9.45 -0.09 -0.36
N SER A 282 8.77 0.85 0.28
CA SER A 282 7.32 1.04 0.18
C SER A 282 6.97 2.18 -0.78
N TYR A 283 5.99 1.93 -1.64
CA TYR A 283 5.56 2.87 -2.67
C TYR A 283 4.04 3.07 -2.65
N LEU A 284 3.60 4.33 -2.68
CA LEU A 284 2.20 4.67 -2.90
C LEU A 284 1.88 4.70 -4.39
N VAL A 285 0.70 4.25 -4.74
CA VAL A 285 0.10 4.40 -6.06
C VAL A 285 -0.99 5.45 -5.98
N LEU A 286 -0.87 6.51 -6.78
CA LEU A 286 -1.69 7.71 -6.70
C LEU A 286 -2.29 8.04 -8.07
N VAL A 287 -3.54 8.49 -8.08
CA VAL A 287 -4.24 8.97 -9.29
C VAL A 287 -4.81 10.37 -9.02
N GLU A 288 -4.84 11.25 -10.02
CA GLU A 288 -5.43 12.58 -9.84
C GLU A 288 -6.91 12.47 -9.42
N SER A 289 -7.31 13.21 -8.39
CA SER A 289 -8.68 13.21 -7.87
C SER A 289 -9.67 13.69 -8.92
N LEU A 290 -10.83 13.02 -9.02
CA LEU A 290 -11.91 13.48 -9.89
C LEU A 290 -12.57 14.76 -9.37
N GLU A 291 -12.47 15.02 -8.07
CA GLU A 291 -13.16 16.12 -7.38
C GLU A 291 -12.26 17.34 -7.18
N ALA A 292 -10.93 17.14 -7.13
CA ALA A 292 -9.96 18.20 -6.85
C ALA A 292 -8.73 18.13 -7.77
N LYS A 293 -8.74 18.93 -8.84
CA LYS A 293 -7.62 19.05 -9.78
C LYS A 293 -6.31 19.40 -9.07
N GLY A 294 -5.22 18.72 -9.44
CA GLY A 294 -3.90 18.86 -8.81
C GLY A 294 -3.79 18.23 -7.42
N LYS A 295 -4.84 17.59 -6.93
CA LYS A 295 -4.80 16.71 -5.76
C LYS A 295 -4.98 15.26 -6.20
N TYR A 296 -4.60 14.34 -5.35
CA TYR A 296 -4.50 12.93 -5.69
C TYR A 296 -5.27 12.07 -4.71
N GLU A 297 -5.74 10.94 -5.19
CA GLU A 297 -6.34 9.88 -4.40
C GLU A 297 -5.36 8.71 -4.37
N ARG A 298 -5.25 8.09 -3.22
CA ARG A 298 -4.53 6.84 -3.04
C ARG A 298 -5.33 5.70 -3.65
N VAL A 299 -4.65 4.91 -4.48
CA VAL A 299 -5.18 3.70 -5.12
C VAL A 299 -4.64 2.43 -4.47
N GLY A 300 -3.43 2.48 -3.92
CA GLY A 300 -2.81 1.34 -3.27
C GLY A 300 -1.42 1.63 -2.73
N CYS A 301 -0.81 0.61 -2.15
CA CYS A 301 0.57 0.61 -1.71
C CYS A 301 1.20 -0.76 -1.96
N PHE A 302 2.43 -0.81 -2.44
CA PHE A 302 3.18 -2.05 -2.62
C PHE A 302 4.59 -1.95 -2.05
N ASP A 303 5.18 -3.08 -1.66
CA ASP A 303 6.57 -3.13 -1.17
C ASP A 303 7.46 -3.90 -2.13
N VAL A 304 8.65 -3.41 -2.42
CA VAL A 304 9.64 -4.15 -3.21
C VAL A 304 10.74 -4.66 -2.30
N TRP A 305 11.08 -5.94 -2.45
CA TRP A 305 12.23 -6.57 -1.83
C TRP A 305 12.87 -7.60 -2.76
N GLY A 306 14.11 -7.98 -2.50
CA GLY A 306 14.86 -8.89 -3.36
C GLY A 306 15.57 -8.20 -4.53
N ARG A 307 16.58 -8.90 -5.08
CA ARG A 307 17.54 -8.28 -6.01
C ARG A 307 16.95 -7.93 -7.38
N LYS A 308 16.15 -8.83 -7.97
CA LYS A 308 15.59 -8.63 -9.32
C LYS A 308 14.61 -7.46 -9.37
N ASP A 309 13.68 -7.44 -8.42
CA ASP A 309 12.65 -6.41 -8.34
C ASP A 309 13.24 -5.03 -8.05
N LYS A 310 14.29 -4.97 -7.22
CA LYS A 310 15.06 -3.75 -6.98
C LYS A 310 15.71 -3.19 -8.25
N GLU A 311 16.27 -4.02 -9.12
CA GLU A 311 16.89 -3.55 -10.38
C GLU A 311 15.84 -2.93 -11.31
N VAL A 312 14.62 -3.47 -11.33
CA VAL A 312 13.52 -2.90 -12.12
C VAL A 312 13.07 -1.56 -11.54
N LEU A 313 12.91 -1.45 -10.22
CA LEU A 313 12.52 -0.20 -9.56
C LEU A 313 13.63 0.85 -9.59
N GLU A 314 14.90 0.46 -9.47
CA GLU A 314 16.07 1.33 -9.64
C GLU A 314 16.04 1.95 -11.06
N SER A 315 15.79 1.11 -12.07
CA SER A 315 15.64 1.56 -13.45
C SER A 315 14.43 2.48 -13.66
N LEU A 316 13.30 2.22 -12.97
CA LEU A 316 12.11 3.06 -13.05
C LEU A 316 12.34 4.42 -12.37
N PHE A 317 13.01 4.44 -11.22
CA PHE A 317 13.27 5.63 -10.42
C PHE A 317 14.53 6.41 -10.83
N ALA A 318 15.33 5.88 -11.76
CA ALA A 318 16.45 6.62 -12.37
C ALA A 318 15.98 7.95 -13.02
N ASP A 319 14.73 8.00 -13.47
CA ASP A 319 14.08 9.18 -14.03
C ASP A 319 13.05 9.83 -13.08
N SER A 320 13.10 9.46 -11.79
CA SER A 320 12.20 10.06 -10.81
C SER A 320 12.43 11.56 -10.69
N THR A 321 11.35 12.27 -10.37
CA THR A 321 11.38 13.69 -10.05
C THR A 321 11.07 13.87 -8.58
N THR A 322 11.71 14.85 -7.95
CA THR A 322 11.35 15.27 -6.60
C THR A 322 10.30 16.37 -6.69
N GLY A 323 9.22 16.26 -5.92
CA GLY A 323 8.16 17.27 -5.91
C GLY A 323 7.18 17.10 -4.77
N GLN A 324 6.19 17.99 -4.73
CA GLN A 324 5.11 17.95 -3.75
C GLN A 324 3.86 17.28 -4.33
N ILE A 325 3.19 16.48 -3.52
CA ILE A 325 1.91 15.85 -3.86
C ILE A 325 0.93 15.98 -2.70
N THR A 326 -0.29 16.43 -2.97
CA THR A 326 -1.36 16.53 -1.98
C THR A 326 -2.37 15.42 -2.20
N ILE A 327 -2.52 14.54 -1.22
CA ILE A 327 -3.46 13.41 -1.23
C ILE A 327 -4.72 13.79 -0.43
N VAL A 328 -5.90 13.46 -0.96
CA VAL A 328 -7.24 13.70 -0.38
C VAL A 328 -8.06 12.43 -0.28
#